data_AF-A0A3M1EFP5-F1
#
_entry.id   AF-A0A3M1EFP5-F1
#
_cell.length_a   1.000
_cell.length_b   1.000
_cell.length_c   1.000
_cell.angle_alpha   90.00
_cell.angle_beta   90.00
_cell.angle_gamma   90.00
#
_symmetry.space_group_name_H-M   'P 1'
#
loop_
_entity.id
_entity.type
_entity.pdbx_description
1 polymer ?
#
loop_
_entity_poly.entity_id
_entity_poly.type
_entity_poly.pdbx_seq_one_letter_code
_entity_poly.pdbx_strand_id
1 'polypeptide(L)'
;MTLLQSVARYCRQHRLLAGGDRLVVGVSGGADSLCLLALLRDLASPLDLHLHVAHLNHSLRGADADADADFVAGLAQRWQLPVTIGKSDVAALARQNRLSLEEAARQARYTFLAQVAKLVNASKVAVAHHLNDQAETVLLRLLRGTGVTGLRGMRPLTPLTDYLPPAMATGKANLLLIRPLLATPRADIEAFCRARNLT
;
A
#
# COMPACT_ATOMS: atom_id res chain seq x y z
N MET A 1 10.03 12.44 -19.63
CA MET A 1 9.33 11.16 -19.42
C MET A 1 8.29 11.37 -18.33
N THR A 2 7.04 10.95 -18.53
CA THR A 2 5.97 11.17 -17.54
C THR A 2 6.11 10.23 -16.33
N LEU A 3 5.50 10.58 -15.20
CA LEU A 3 5.48 9.71 -14.01
C LEU A 3 4.88 8.32 -14.33
N LEU A 4 3.79 8.29 -15.10
CA LEU A 4 3.17 7.05 -15.58
C LEU A 4 4.15 6.16 -16.34
N GLN A 5 4.93 6.73 -17.26
CA GLN A 5 5.94 5.99 -18.02
C GLN A 5 7.06 5.45 -17.12
N SER A 6 7.48 6.23 -16.12
CA SER A 6 8.48 5.82 -15.13
C SER A 6 7.99 4.61 -14.33
N VAL A 7 6.79 4.71 -13.76
CA VAL A 7 6.18 3.66 -12.92
C VAL A 7 5.87 2.41 -13.75
N ALA A 8 5.37 2.55 -14.98
CA ALA A 8 5.16 1.43 -15.88
C ALA A 8 6.47 0.69 -16.20
N ARG A 9 7.57 1.43 -16.44
CA ARG A 9 8.89 0.82 -16.64
C ARG A 9 9.35 0.10 -15.37
N TYR A 10 9.21 0.73 -14.21
CA TYR A 10 9.59 0.15 -12.94
C TYR A 10 8.83 -1.15 -12.63
N CYS A 11 7.50 -1.15 -12.83
CA CYS A 11 6.67 -2.34 -12.68
C CYS A 11 7.10 -3.47 -13.61
N ARG A 12 7.46 -3.17 -14.86
CA ARG A 12 7.95 -4.16 -15.82
C ARG A 12 9.33 -4.71 -15.44
N GLN A 13 10.26 -3.85 -15.04
CA GLN A 13 11.62 -4.24 -14.61
C GLN A 13 11.58 -5.20 -13.42
N HIS A 14 10.68 -4.96 -12.47
CA HIS A 14 10.55 -5.77 -11.26
C HIS A 14 9.42 -6.81 -11.32
N ARG A 15 8.76 -6.97 -12.48
CA ARG A 15 7.63 -7.89 -12.69
C ARG A 15 6.52 -7.73 -11.64
N LEU A 16 6.22 -6.49 -11.26
CA LEU A 16 5.21 -6.17 -10.24
C LEU A 16 3.78 -6.43 -10.76
N LEU A 17 3.55 -6.16 -12.03
CA LEU A 17 2.24 -6.25 -12.69
C LEU A 17 2.33 -7.22 -13.87
N ALA A 18 1.29 -8.02 -14.06
CA ALA A 18 1.09 -8.92 -15.20
C ALA A 18 -0.36 -8.76 -15.72
N GLY A 19 -0.58 -9.17 -16.97
CA GLY A 19 -1.89 -9.09 -17.60
C GLY A 19 -2.95 -9.90 -16.84
N GLY A 20 -4.14 -9.35 -16.61
CA GLY A 20 -5.22 -10.03 -15.90
C GLY A 20 -5.07 -10.08 -14.37
N ASP A 21 -4.08 -9.40 -13.80
CA ASP A 21 -3.86 -9.38 -12.35
C ASP A 21 -5.07 -8.78 -11.61
N ARG A 22 -5.48 -9.46 -10.53
CA ARG A 22 -6.37 -8.92 -9.50
C ARG A 22 -5.54 -8.34 -8.36
N LEU A 23 -5.69 -7.04 -8.12
CA LEU A 23 -4.86 -6.27 -7.21
C LEU A 23 -5.72 -5.61 -6.13
N VAL A 24 -5.35 -5.78 -4.87
CA VAL A 24 -5.84 -4.92 -3.80
C VAL A 24 -4.92 -3.72 -3.67
N VAL A 25 -5.47 -2.50 -3.73
CA VAL A 25 -4.70 -1.26 -3.55
C VAL A 25 -5.01 -0.69 -2.18
N GLY A 26 -3.99 -0.61 -1.32
CA GLY A 26 -4.10 0.01 0.00
C GLY A 26 -4.15 1.54 -0.12
N VAL A 27 -5.30 2.14 0.19
CA VAL A 27 -5.51 3.58 0.07
C VAL A 27 -5.76 4.20 1.44
N SER A 28 -4.87 5.08 1.89
CA SER A 28 -4.99 5.75 3.19
C SER A 28 -5.78 7.06 3.15
N GLY A 29 -6.01 7.60 1.94
CA GLY A 29 -6.55 8.95 1.75
C GLY A 29 -5.46 10.01 1.52
N GLY A 30 -4.20 9.70 1.81
CA GLY A 30 -3.07 10.59 1.55
C GLY A 30 -2.58 10.59 0.10
N ALA A 31 -1.87 11.67 -0.29
CA ALA A 31 -1.37 11.93 -1.64
C ALA A 31 -0.68 10.72 -2.30
N ASP A 32 0.22 10.03 -1.59
CA ASP A 32 0.96 8.89 -2.14
C ASP A 32 0.03 7.76 -2.57
N SER A 33 -0.97 7.45 -1.74
CA SER A 33 -1.91 6.37 -1.99
C SER A 33 -2.92 6.70 -3.10
N LEU A 34 -3.30 7.98 -3.22
CA LEU A 34 -4.14 8.47 -4.31
C LEU A 34 -3.38 8.48 -5.64
N CYS A 35 -2.11 8.90 -5.63
CA CYS A 35 -1.22 8.82 -6.77
C CYS A 35 -1.07 7.38 -7.26
N LEU A 36 -0.78 6.43 -6.34
CA LEU A 36 -0.69 5.02 -6.67
C LEU A 36 -1.98 4.50 -7.32
N LEU A 37 -3.14 4.80 -6.73
CA LEU A 37 -4.43 4.35 -7.26
C LEU A 37 -4.68 4.90 -8.66
N ALA A 38 -4.45 6.20 -8.86
CA ALA A 38 -4.64 6.86 -10.15
C ALA A 38 -3.71 6.28 -11.23
N LEU A 39 -2.43 6.04 -10.89
CA LEU A 39 -1.47 5.44 -11.81
C LEU A 39 -1.84 4.00 -12.16
N LEU A 40 -2.23 3.18 -11.18
CA LEU A 40 -2.67 1.81 -11.44
C LEU A 40 -3.95 1.77 -12.25
N ARG A 41 -4.87 2.72 -12.05
CA ARG A 41 -6.09 2.87 -12.87
C ARG A 41 -5.76 3.17 -14.33
N ASP A 42 -4.83 4.09 -14.58
CA ASP A 42 -4.37 4.38 -15.95
C ASP A 42 -3.70 3.17 -16.61
N LEU A 43 -3.01 2.35 -15.82
CA LEU A 43 -2.39 1.10 -16.27
C LEU A 43 -3.38 -0.06 -16.36
N ALA A 44 -4.60 0.07 -15.82
CA ALA A 44 -5.54 -1.02 -15.73
C ALA A 44 -6.07 -1.45 -17.11
N SER A 45 -6.46 -0.51 -17.96
CA SER A 45 -6.94 -0.83 -19.30
C SER A 45 -5.90 -1.53 -20.19
N PRO A 46 -4.65 -1.02 -20.36
CA PRO A 46 -3.68 -1.67 -21.24
C PRO A 46 -3.14 -3.01 -20.73
N LEU A 47 -3.29 -3.31 -19.44
CA LEU A 47 -2.83 -4.55 -18.81
C LEU A 47 -3.98 -5.44 -18.33
N ASP A 48 -5.23 -5.10 -18.61
CA ASP A 48 -6.41 -5.81 -18.08
C ASP A 48 -6.33 -6.04 -16.56
N LEU A 49 -5.99 -5.00 -15.78
CA LEU A 49 -5.89 -5.11 -14.33
C LEU A 49 -7.26 -4.93 -13.69
N HIS A 50 -7.57 -5.79 -12.72
CA HIS A 50 -8.74 -5.67 -11.89
C HIS A 50 -8.35 -5.11 -10.53
N LEU A 51 -8.70 -3.84 -10.29
CA LEU A 51 -8.34 -3.14 -9.06
C LEU A 51 -9.47 -3.23 -8.03
N HIS A 52 -9.09 -3.47 -6.78
CA HIS A 52 -9.98 -3.39 -5.62
C HIS A 52 -9.38 -2.46 -4.56
N VAL A 53 -10.09 -1.41 -4.19
CA VAL A 53 -9.63 -0.43 -3.20
C VAL A 53 -9.84 -0.99 -1.80
N ALA A 54 -8.83 -0.89 -0.94
CA ALA A 54 -8.92 -1.27 0.45
C ALA A 54 -8.41 -0.15 1.35
N HIS A 55 -9.28 0.38 2.21
CA HIS A 55 -8.94 1.40 3.20
C HIS A 55 -9.15 0.84 4.59
N LEU A 56 -8.16 1.05 5.48
CA LEU A 56 -8.29 0.72 6.89
C LEU A 56 -8.25 2.01 7.71
N ASN A 57 -9.32 2.29 8.43
CA ASN A 57 -9.38 3.35 9.42
C ASN A 57 -8.83 2.83 10.76
N HIS A 58 -7.69 3.38 11.21
CA HIS A 58 -7.00 3.00 12.45
C HIS A 58 -7.67 3.54 13.73
N SER A 59 -8.74 4.32 13.60
CA SER A 59 -9.51 4.95 14.70
C SER A 59 -8.68 5.86 15.63
N LEU A 60 -7.56 6.39 15.14
CA LEU A 60 -6.63 7.19 15.95
C LEU A 60 -6.97 8.69 15.98
N ARG A 61 -7.65 9.21 14.96
CA ARG A 61 -7.94 10.66 14.79
C ARG A 61 -9.43 11.00 14.86
N GLY A 62 -10.26 10.09 15.38
CA GLY A 62 -11.71 10.28 15.50
C GLY A 62 -12.34 10.69 14.15
N ALA A 63 -12.99 11.85 14.13
CA ALA A 63 -13.72 12.38 12.98
C ALA A 63 -12.86 12.51 11.70
N ASP A 64 -11.58 12.88 11.81
CA ASP A 64 -10.71 12.99 10.63
C ASP A 64 -10.47 11.63 9.96
N ALA A 65 -10.39 10.56 10.76
CA ALA A 65 -10.19 9.22 10.23
C ALA A 65 -11.46 8.65 9.60
N ASP A 66 -12.64 9.03 10.10
CA ASP A 66 -13.92 8.71 9.48
C ASP A 66 -14.09 9.52 8.16
N ALA A 67 -13.69 10.80 8.13
CA ALA A 67 -13.69 11.62 6.92
C ALA A 67 -12.77 11.07 5.81
N ASP A 68 -11.59 10.56 6.17
CA ASP A 68 -10.69 9.88 5.22
C ASP A 68 -11.35 8.63 4.60
N ALA A 69 -12.10 7.86 5.40
CA ALA A 69 -12.81 6.68 4.93
C ALA A 69 -13.94 7.04 3.95
N ASP A 70 -14.73 8.06 4.29
CA ASP A 70 -15.80 8.58 3.43
C ASP A 70 -15.25 9.14 2.11
N PHE A 71 -14.14 9.88 2.19
CA PHE A 71 -13.45 10.41 1.01
C PHE A 71 -13.00 9.29 0.07
N VAL A 72 -12.34 8.24 0.59
CA VAL A 72 -11.87 7.12 -0.21
C VAL A 72 -13.04 6.32 -0.80
N ALA A 73 -14.10 6.09 -0.04
CA ALA A 73 -15.31 5.43 -0.53
C ALA A 73 -15.95 6.21 -1.68
N GLY A 74 -16.13 7.52 -1.52
CA GLY A 74 -16.66 8.41 -2.55
C GLY A 74 -15.77 8.48 -3.79
N LEU A 75 -14.45 8.51 -3.62
CA LEU A 75 -13.50 8.48 -4.74
C LEU A 75 -13.59 7.17 -5.52
N ALA A 76 -13.60 6.03 -4.83
CA ALA A 76 -13.72 4.72 -5.47
C ALA A 76 -15.04 4.61 -6.24
N GLN A 77 -16.15 5.08 -5.68
CA GLN A 77 -17.45 5.13 -6.36
C GLN A 77 -17.39 6.00 -7.62
N ARG A 78 -16.83 7.22 -7.55
CA ARG A 78 -16.65 8.11 -8.72
C ARG A 78 -15.80 7.47 -9.81
N TRP A 79 -14.82 6.66 -9.43
CA TRP A 79 -13.94 5.96 -10.36
C TRP A 79 -14.45 4.58 -10.76
N GLN A 80 -15.64 4.18 -10.30
CA GLN A 80 -16.27 2.90 -10.56
C GLN A 80 -15.37 1.71 -10.16
N LEU A 81 -14.64 1.87 -9.05
CA LEU A 81 -13.78 0.83 -8.48
C LEU A 81 -14.47 0.18 -7.28
N PRO A 82 -14.44 -1.16 -7.15
CA PRO A 82 -14.93 -1.82 -5.96
C PRO A 82 -14.04 -1.44 -4.77
N VAL A 83 -14.67 -1.26 -3.61
CA VAL A 83 -14.00 -0.78 -2.39
C VAL A 83 -14.42 -1.58 -1.17
N THR A 84 -13.46 -1.84 -0.28
CA THR A 84 -13.72 -2.36 1.07
C THR A 84 -13.12 -1.40 2.08
N ILE A 85 -13.97 -0.91 2.98
CA ILE A 85 -13.58 -0.07 4.12
C ILE A 85 -13.56 -0.94 5.38
N GLY A 86 -12.42 -0.98 6.06
CA GLY A 86 -12.27 -1.61 7.36
C GLY A 86 -12.06 -0.57 8.46
N LYS A 87 -12.33 -0.96 9.70
CA LYS A 87 -12.03 -0.17 10.89
C LYS A 87 -11.34 -1.05 11.92
N SER A 88 -10.31 -0.53 12.57
CA SER A 88 -9.57 -1.23 13.62
C SER A 88 -9.23 -0.25 14.73
N ASP A 89 -9.43 -0.67 15.99
CA ASP A 89 -8.90 0.04 17.15
C ASP A 89 -7.44 -0.38 17.37
N VAL A 90 -6.53 0.43 16.82
CA VAL A 90 -5.11 0.13 16.88
C VAL A 90 -4.50 0.42 18.24
N ALA A 91 -5.09 1.33 19.02
CA ALA A 91 -4.66 1.60 20.38
C ALA A 91 -4.95 0.39 21.29
N ALA A 92 -6.14 -0.21 21.15
CA ALA A 92 -6.46 -1.46 21.83
C ALA A 92 -5.53 -2.60 21.41
N LEU A 93 -5.27 -2.75 20.10
CA LEU A 93 -4.38 -3.79 19.56
C LEU A 93 -2.94 -3.65 20.09
N ALA A 94 -2.43 -2.41 20.18
CA ALA A 94 -1.10 -2.11 20.70
C ALA A 94 -0.99 -2.52 22.19
N ARG A 95 -1.99 -2.19 23.01
CA ARG A 95 -2.02 -2.55 24.44
C ARG A 95 -2.10 -4.07 24.63
N GLN A 96 -2.96 -4.75 23.88
CA GLN A 96 -3.17 -6.20 24.01
C GLN A 96 -1.91 -6.99 23.64
N ASN A 97 -1.20 -6.57 22.59
CA ASN A 97 -0.04 -7.30 22.07
C ASN A 97 1.30 -6.74 22.55
N ARG A 98 1.31 -5.72 23.42
CA ARG A 98 2.51 -5.02 23.89
C ARG A 98 3.40 -4.53 22.75
N LEU A 99 2.77 -3.99 21.70
CA LEU A 99 3.43 -3.44 20.52
C LEU A 99 3.49 -1.92 20.60
N SER A 100 4.43 -1.31 19.88
CA SER A 100 4.31 0.12 19.58
C SER A 100 3.05 0.40 18.74
N LEU A 101 2.55 1.63 18.79
CA LEU A 101 1.38 2.02 18.01
C LEU A 101 1.62 1.85 16.50
N GLU A 102 2.83 2.15 16.04
CA GLU A 102 3.24 1.99 14.64
C GLU A 102 3.24 0.51 14.21
N GLU A 103 3.80 -0.38 15.03
CA GLU A 103 3.81 -1.82 14.76
C GLU A 103 2.39 -2.38 14.74
N ALA A 104 1.55 -2.00 15.70
CA ALA A 104 0.14 -2.39 15.73
C ALA A 104 -0.61 -1.87 14.49
N ALA A 105 -0.38 -0.62 14.09
CA ALA A 105 -0.98 -0.03 12.89
C ALA A 105 -0.57 -0.76 11.62
N ARG A 106 0.72 -1.12 11.53
CA ARG A 106 1.29 -1.88 10.41
C ARG A 106 0.71 -3.29 10.35
N GLN A 107 0.62 -3.96 11.50
CA GLN A 107 0.06 -5.32 11.60
C GLN A 107 -1.43 -5.34 11.24
N ALA A 108 -2.22 -4.40 11.78
CA ALA A 108 -3.64 -4.26 11.45
C ALA A 108 -3.84 -4.01 9.95
N ARG A 109 -3.05 -3.10 9.36
CA ARG A 109 -3.09 -2.78 7.93
C ARG A 109 -2.87 -4.02 7.06
N TYR A 110 -1.76 -4.73 7.25
CA TYR A 110 -1.46 -5.87 6.38
C TYR A 110 -2.40 -7.05 6.61
N THR A 111 -2.87 -7.24 7.84
CA THR A 111 -3.90 -8.25 8.15
C THR A 111 -5.19 -7.96 7.39
N PHE A 112 -5.68 -6.72 7.44
CA PHE A 112 -6.86 -6.30 6.71
C PHE A 112 -6.68 -6.45 5.19
N LEU A 113 -5.55 -5.97 4.63
CA LEU A 113 -5.27 -6.09 3.20
C LEU A 113 -5.21 -7.55 2.74
N ALA A 114 -4.65 -8.45 3.57
CA ALA A 114 -4.63 -9.88 3.28
C ALA A 114 -6.04 -10.50 3.28
N GLN A 115 -6.90 -10.11 4.22
CA GLN A 115 -8.29 -10.56 4.28
C GLN A 115 -9.08 -10.10 3.05
N VAL A 116 -8.94 -8.83 2.67
CA VAL A 116 -9.59 -8.29 1.45
C VAL A 116 -9.07 -9.00 0.21
N ALA A 117 -7.76 -9.21 0.09
CA ALA A 117 -7.18 -9.92 -1.05
C ALA A 117 -7.73 -11.35 -1.16
N LYS A 118 -7.89 -12.06 -0.05
CA LYS A 118 -8.54 -13.37 -0.03
C LYS A 118 -10.00 -13.32 -0.45
N LEU A 119 -10.76 -12.33 0.04
CA LEU A 119 -12.18 -12.15 -0.30
C LEU A 119 -12.40 -11.97 -1.81
N VAL A 120 -11.53 -11.18 -2.45
CA VAL A 120 -11.66 -10.80 -3.87
C VAL A 120 -10.82 -11.67 -4.82
N ASN A 121 -10.18 -12.71 -4.29
CA ASN A 121 -9.26 -13.59 -5.02
C ASN A 121 -8.12 -12.83 -5.71
N ALA A 122 -7.56 -11.82 -5.04
CA ALA A 122 -6.36 -11.10 -5.48
C ALA A 122 -5.09 -11.83 -5.05
N SER A 123 -4.11 -11.86 -5.94
CA SER A 123 -2.78 -12.45 -5.70
C SER A 123 -1.74 -11.42 -5.26
N LYS A 124 -2.06 -10.11 -5.35
CA LYS A 124 -1.16 -9.03 -4.97
C LYS A 124 -1.86 -7.90 -4.23
N VAL A 125 -1.12 -7.26 -3.34
CA VAL A 125 -1.46 -6.05 -2.61
C VAL A 125 -0.47 -4.95 -2.98
N ALA A 126 -0.94 -3.81 -3.46
CA ALA A 126 -0.13 -2.64 -3.78
C ALA A 126 -0.19 -1.60 -2.66
N VAL A 127 0.97 -1.06 -2.28
CA VAL A 127 1.09 0.02 -1.29
C VAL A 127 2.01 1.13 -1.80
N ALA A 128 1.75 2.35 -1.36
CA ALA A 128 2.34 3.57 -1.91
C ALA A 128 3.69 3.98 -1.29
N HIS A 129 4.53 3.00 -0.91
CA HIS A 129 5.87 3.33 -0.44
C HIS A 129 6.69 3.94 -1.58
N HIS A 130 7.33 5.06 -1.29
CA HIS A 130 8.10 5.90 -2.20
C HIS A 130 9.59 5.99 -1.81
N LEU A 131 10.37 6.76 -2.57
CA LEU A 131 11.82 6.87 -2.39
C LEU A 131 12.21 7.47 -1.03
N ASN A 132 11.41 8.38 -0.49
CA ASN A 132 11.70 8.96 0.84
C ASN A 132 11.55 7.89 1.94
N ASP A 133 10.54 7.01 1.85
CA ASP A 133 10.40 5.91 2.82
C ASP A 133 11.57 4.92 2.73
N GLN A 134 12.15 4.74 1.53
CA GLN A 134 13.39 3.98 1.38
C GLN A 134 14.53 4.63 2.16
N ALA A 135 14.73 5.93 1.98
CA ALA A 135 15.78 6.66 2.66
C ALA A 135 15.61 6.60 4.19
N GLU A 136 14.39 6.83 4.68
CA GLU A 136 14.06 6.71 6.11
C GLU A 136 14.34 5.30 6.64
N THR A 137 13.90 4.27 5.91
CA THR A 137 14.14 2.87 6.30
C THR A 137 15.64 2.55 6.38
N VAL A 138 16.43 3.01 5.41
CA VAL A 138 17.88 2.77 5.38
C VAL A 138 18.58 3.55 6.50
N LEU A 139 18.21 4.81 6.74
CA LEU A 139 18.77 5.63 7.81
C LEU A 139 18.48 5.03 9.20
N LEU A 140 17.25 4.59 9.44
CA LEU A 140 16.88 3.92 10.69
C LEU A 140 17.67 2.63 10.91
N ARG A 141 17.97 1.86 9.85
CA ARG A 141 18.78 0.64 9.95
C ARG A 141 20.26 0.95 10.20
N LEU A 142 20.80 2.00 9.55
CA LEU A 142 22.14 2.54 9.86
C LEU A 142 22.28 2.89 11.33
N LEU A 143 21.34 3.68 11.86
CA LEU A 143 21.36 4.14 13.27
C LEU A 143 21.26 2.97 14.26
N ARG A 144 20.63 1.85 13.88
CA ARG A 144 20.52 0.63 14.70
C ARG A 144 21.75 -0.29 14.60
N GLY A 145 22.81 0.12 13.91
CA GLY A 145 24.08 -0.63 13.85
C GLY A 145 24.04 -1.86 12.95
N THR A 146 23.16 -1.89 11.93
CA THR A 146 23.11 -3.05 11.03
C THR A 146 24.31 -3.06 10.08
N GLY A 147 24.99 -4.21 9.92
CA GLY A 147 26.06 -4.38 8.91
C GLY A 147 25.58 -4.17 7.46
N VAL A 148 26.50 -4.16 6.49
CA VAL A 148 26.23 -3.90 5.06
C VAL A 148 25.07 -4.70 4.43
N THR A 149 24.80 -5.92 4.91
CA THR A 149 23.65 -6.72 4.48
C THR A 149 22.31 -6.24 5.05
N GLY A 150 22.32 -5.61 6.23
CA GLY A 150 21.17 -4.98 6.88
C GLY A 150 20.84 -3.58 6.35
N LEU A 151 21.74 -2.96 5.57
CA LEU A 151 21.49 -1.70 4.85
C LEU A 151 20.57 -1.83 3.64
N ARG A 152 20.12 -3.05 3.30
CA ARG A 152 19.15 -3.23 2.23
C ARG A 152 17.87 -2.47 2.58
N GLY A 153 17.34 -1.66 1.68
CA GLY A 153 16.04 -1.00 1.84
C GLY A 153 14.87 -1.97 1.78
N MET A 154 13.67 -1.45 1.54
CA MET A 154 12.54 -2.33 1.22
C MET A 154 12.73 -2.92 -0.18
N ARG A 155 12.18 -4.12 -0.41
CA ARG A 155 12.17 -4.71 -1.74
C ARG A 155 10.93 -4.25 -2.52
N PRO A 156 11.02 -4.14 -3.86
CA PRO A 156 9.86 -3.80 -4.70
C PRO A 156 8.73 -4.83 -4.58
N LEU A 157 9.10 -6.08 -4.33
CA LEU A 157 8.23 -7.25 -4.21
C LEU A 157 8.65 -8.07 -2.98
N THR A 158 7.70 -8.42 -2.12
CA THR A 158 7.92 -9.28 -0.95
C THR A 158 6.69 -10.17 -0.72
N PRO A 159 6.84 -11.38 -0.17
CA PRO A 159 5.70 -12.12 0.37
C PRO A 159 4.97 -11.27 1.42
N LEU A 160 3.64 -11.16 1.33
CA LEU A 160 2.88 -10.42 2.33
C LEU A 160 2.91 -11.14 3.69
N THR A 161 3.07 -12.46 3.68
CA THR A 161 3.19 -13.32 4.87
C THR A 161 4.28 -12.86 5.84
N ASP A 162 5.35 -12.24 5.33
CA ASP A 162 6.45 -11.69 6.14
C ASP A 162 6.00 -10.55 7.08
N TYR A 163 4.83 -9.95 6.81
CA TYR A 163 4.25 -8.86 7.58
C TYR A 163 3.01 -9.25 8.38
N LEU A 164 2.59 -10.52 8.29
CA LEU A 164 1.41 -11.03 8.98
C LEU A 164 1.79 -11.64 10.35
N PRO A 165 0.86 -11.64 11.32
CA PRO A 165 1.05 -12.38 12.57
C PRO A 165 1.31 -13.87 12.30
N PRO A 166 2.10 -14.57 13.14
CA PRO A 166 2.40 -16.00 12.96
C PRO A 166 1.14 -16.86 12.79
N ALA A 167 0.06 -16.55 13.52
CA ALA A 167 -1.21 -17.25 13.45
C ALA A 167 -1.92 -17.15 12.08
N MET A 168 -1.56 -16.17 11.25
CA MET A 168 -2.09 -15.97 9.89
C MET A 168 -1.09 -16.30 8.79
N ALA A 169 0.19 -16.49 9.14
CA ALA A 169 1.23 -16.91 8.20
C ALA A 169 1.12 -18.40 7.82
N THR A 170 0.29 -19.17 8.53
CA THR A 170 0.04 -20.60 8.32
C THR A 170 -0.97 -20.85 7.19
N GLY A 171 -0.56 -20.53 5.97
CA GLY A 171 -1.32 -20.84 4.77
C GLY A 171 -0.57 -20.39 3.52
N LYS A 172 -0.38 -21.30 2.55
CA LYS A 172 0.31 -21.04 1.26
C LYS A 172 -0.49 -20.13 0.32
N ALA A 173 -1.14 -19.09 0.82
CA ALA A 173 -1.58 -18.01 -0.06
C ALA A 173 -0.31 -17.26 -0.47
N ASN A 174 0.13 -17.46 -1.72
CA ASN A 174 1.28 -16.78 -2.31
C ASN A 174 0.92 -15.31 -2.62
N LEU A 175 0.50 -14.58 -1.58
CA LEU A 175 0.04 -13.20 -1.67
C LEU A 175 1.25 -12.30 -1.61
N LEU A 176 1.41 -11.47 -2.63
CA LEU A 176 2.58 -10.62 -2.80
C LEU A 176 2.26 -9.18 -2.43
N LEU A 177 3.16 -8.55 -1.69
CA LEU A 177 3.15 -7.11 -1.45
C LEU A 177 4.05 -6.43 -2.48
N ILE A 178 3.47 -5.54 -3.28
CA ILE A 178 4.15 -4.75 -4.32
C ILE A 178 4.23 -3.27 -3.93
N ARG A 179 5.33 -2.63 -4.33
CA ARG A 179 5.60 -1.20 -4.09
C ARG A 179 5.92 -0.48 -5.40
N PRO A 180 4.92 -0.15 -6.25
CA PRO A 180 5.16 0.44 -7.57
C PRO A 180 5.87 1.80 -7.54
N LEU A 181 5.70 2.56 -6.46
CA LEU A 181 6.27 3.89 -6.30
C LEU A 181 7.66 3.90 -5.64
N LEU A 182 8.27 2.74 -5.35
CA LEU A 182 9.42 2.67 -4.44
C LEU A 182 10.65 3.45 -4.92
N ALA A 183 10.80 3.64 -6.22
CA ALA A 183 11.87 4.45 -6.83
C ALA A 183 11.41 5.87 -7.22
N THR A 184 10.20 6.27 -6.83
CA THR A 184 9.59 7.56 -7.17
C THR A 184 9.87 8.59 -6.08
N PRO A 185 10.46 9.75 -6.39
CA PRO A 185 10.57 10.86 -5.46
C PRO A 185 9.20 11.39 -5.02
N ARG A 186 9.08 11.81 -3.75
CA ARG A 186 7.84 12.40 -3.24
C ARG A 186 7.41 13.65 -4.02
N ALA A 187 8.36 14.46 -4.48
CA ALA A 187 8.06 15.65 -5.28
C ALA A 187 7.30 15.33 -6.58
N ASP A 188 7.61 14.20 -7.23
CA ASP A 188 6.92 13.77 -8.46
C ASP A 188 5.48 13.32 -8.16
N ILE A 189 5.28 12.68 -7.00
CA ILE A 189 3.97 12.28 -6.50
C ILE A 189 3.10 13.52 -6.24
N GLU A 190 3.64 14.50 -5.53
CA GLU A 190 2.94 15.76 -5.21
C GLU A 190 2.60 16.55 -6.48
N ALA A 191 3.55 16.65 -7.43
CA ALA A 191 3.31 17.29 -8.72
C ALA A 191 2.20 16.59 -9.52
N PHE A 192 2.18 15.27 -9.52
CA PHE A 192 1.16 14.48 -10.20
C PHE A 192 -0.23 14.65 -9.56
N CYS A 193 -0.32 14.58 -8.22
CA CYS A 193 -1.58 14.79 -7.51
C CYS A 193 -2.16 16.17 -7.77
N ARG A 194 -1.31 17.21 -7.73
CA ARG A 194 -1.70 18.59 -8.03
C ARG A 194 -2.21 18.74 -9.47
N ALA A 195 -1.50 18.17 -10.44
CA ALA A 195 -1.89 18.23 -11.85
C ALA A 195 -3.24 17.54 -12.14
N ARG A 196 -3.69 16.64 -11.25
CA ARG A 196 -4.93 15.87 -11.38
C ARG A 196 -6.01 16.24 -10.37
N ASN A 197 -5.80 17.28 -9.57
CA ASN A 197 -6.72 17.71 -8.49
C ASN A 197 -7.11 16.55 -7.56
N LEU A 198 -6.13 15.72 -7.18
CA LEU A 198 -6.35 14.61 -6.24
C LEU A 198 -6.20 15.04 -4.77
N THR A 199 -5.52 16.15 -4.53
CA THR A 199 -5.22 16.77 -3.23
C THR A 199 -5.08 18.27 -3.41
#